data_AF-A0A1J6J2Q8-F1
#
_entry.id   AF-A0A1J6J2Q8-F1
#
_cell.length_a   1.000
_cell.length_b   1.000
_cell.length_c   1.000
_cell.angle_alpha   90.00
_cell.angle_beta   90.00
_cell.angle_gamma   90.00
#
_symmetry.space_group_name_H-M   'P 1'
#
loop_
_entity.id
_entity.type
_entity.pdbx_description
1 polymer ?
#
loop_
_entity_poly.entity_id
_entity_poly.type
_entity_poly.pdbx_seq_one_letter_code
_entity_poly.pdbx_strand_id
1 'polypeptide(L)'
;MITFGTTAFEKQIKFIFMASTTSSYTSLCSLLKHNQTKQNPTSCSLLKVKNHLPVFRSFCSSHLGKASILVVKSQAAKAEGEKEEQYEEYEVEIVQPYGLKFTKGRDGGTYIDAIAPGGFADKTGMFSVGDKVLATSAVFGEEIWPAAEYGRTMYTIRQRIGPLLMKMQKRYGKVEEAGELTEKEIIRAERNAGFISDRVREIQLTNARRKKEQKEQREKDLREGLQLSKNGKYEEALEKFESVLGSRPTGNEAAVASYNVACCYSKLNQLQAGLSALEDAMDAGFEDFKRIRTDPDLANLRTSADFEPLMKKFDESFINENAINAIKSLFGFNKK
;
A
#
# COMPACT_ATOMS: atom_id res chain seq x y z
N MET A 1 -1.88 -51.15 24.30
CA MET A 1 -3.21 -51.35 23.67
C MET A 1 -3.69 -49.98 23.21
N ILE A 2 -3.70 -49.73 21.90
CA ILE A 2 -4.95 -49.68 21.08
C ILE A 2 -5.73 -48.38 21.42
N THR A 3 -6.05 -47.41 20.57
CA THR A 3 -6.02 -47.18 19.11
C THR A 3 -6.66 -45.79 18.87
N PHE A 4 -6.20 -45.04 17.86
CA PHE A 4 -6.95 -44.11 16.96
C PHE A 4 -7.73 -42.91 17.60
N GLY A 5 -7.92 -41.75 16.99
CA GLY A 5 -7.67 -41.29 15.63
C GLY A 5 -8.15 -39.84 15.47
N THR A 6 -7.51 -39.17 14.51
CA THR A 6 -7.87 -37.96 13.75
C THR A 6 -9.37 -37.61 13.63
N THR A 7 -9.71 -36.31 13.64
CA THR A 7 -10.16 -35.50 12.46
C THR A 7 -10.86 -34.20 12.87
N ALA A 8 -10.81 -33.22 11.95
CA ALA A 8 -11.67 -32.04 11.83
C ALA A 8 -11.27 -30.79 12.63
N PHE A 9 -10.66 -29.80 11.97
CA PHE A 9 -11.28 -28.49 11.69
C PHE A 9 -10.32 -27.61 10.88
N GLU A 10 -10.35 -27.77 9.56
CA GLU A 10 -9.70 -26.84 8.63
C GLU A 10 -10.70 -26.62 7.48
N LYS A 11 -11.31 -25.42 7.42
CA LYS A 11 -12.12 -24.94 6.28
C LYS A 11 -12.50 -23.46 6.44
N GLN A 12 -11.61 -22.58 5.99
CA GLN A 12 -11.89 -21.26 5.40
C GLN A 12 -10.50 -20.65 5.13
N ILE A 13 -10.01 -20.62 3.89
CA ILE A 13 -10.18 -19.48 2.98
C ILE A 13 -9.71 -19.97 1.59
N LYS A 14 -10.60 -19.98 0.59
CA LYS A 14 -10.27 -20.00 -0.84
C LYS A 14 -11.45 -19.46 -1.63
N PHE A 15 -11.37 -18.19 -2.03
CA PHE A 15 -12.08 -17.55 -3.14
C PHE A 15 -11.35 -16.21 -3.30
N ILE A 16 -10.54 -15.99 -4.33
CA ILE A 16 -10.99 -15.51 -5.64
C ILE A 16 -9.94 -15.91 -6.69
N PHE A 17 -10.40 -16.48 -7.80
CA PHE A 17 -9.61 -16.83 -8.97
C PHE A 17 -10.01 -15.96 -10.16
N MET A 18 -9.03 -15.75 -11.04
CA MET A 18 -9.12 -15.49 -12.48
C MET A 18 -9.52 -14.10 -13.00
N ALA A 19 -8.55 -13.48 -13.68
CA ALA A 19 -8.62 -13.36 -15.14
C ALA A 19 -7.21 -13.11 -15.71
N SER A 20 -6.59 -14.11 -16.35
CA SER A 20 -5.47 -13.92 -17.27
C SER A 20 -5.76 -14.70 -18.54
N THR A 21 -6.10 -13.94 -19.58
CA THR A 21 -6.28 -14.42 -20.94
C THR A 21 -4.94 -14.84 -21.52
N THR A 22 -4.91 -16.05 -22.07
CA THR A 22 -3.83 -16.62 -22.87
C THR A 22 -3.50 -15.73 -24.07
N SER A 23 -2.23 -15.36 -24.23
CA SER A 23 -1.69 -14.97 -25.52
C SER A 23 -0.35 -15.67 -25.69
N SER A 24 -0.37 -16.74 -26.47
CA SER A 24 0.81 -17.19 -27.22
C SER A 24 1.34 -16.03 -28.07
N TYR A 25 2.65 -15.96 -28.28
CA TYR A 25 3.32 -15.74 -29.57
C TYR A 25 4.75 -15.21 -29.40
N THR A 26 5.53 -15.56 -30.41
CA THR A 26 6.98 -15.59 -30.60
C THR A 26 7.62 -14.24 -30.96
N SER A 27 8.89 -14.07 -30.56
CA SER A 27 10.05 -13.48 -31.27
C SER A 27 9.97 -12.08 -31.94
N LEU A 28 10.80 -11.17 -31.38
CA LEU A 28 11.67 -10.11 -31.99
C LEU A 28 11.44 -9.62 -33.45
N CYS A 29 11.26 -8.28 -33.62
CA CYS A 29 12.13 -7.33 -34.38
C CYS A 29 11.45 -6.05 -34.92
N SER A 30 12.15 -4.91 -34.76
CA SER A 30 12.31 -3.73 -35.66
C SER A 30 11.17 -2.73 -36.00
N LEU A 31 11.46 -1.45 -35.65
CA LEU A 31 11.42 -0.19 -36.43
C LEU A 31 10.10 0.40 -37.05
N LEU A 32 9.87 1.68 -36.68
CA LEU A 32 9.52 2.87 -37.51
C LEU A 32 8.19 3.63 -37.23
N LYS A 33 8.41 4.93 -36.94
CA LYS A 33 7.75 6.16 -37.43
C LYS A 33 6.27 6.47 -37.08
N HIS A 34 6.15 7.44 -36.18
CA HIS A 34 5.59 8.80 -36.41
C HIS A 34 4.36 8.93 -37.33
N ASN A 35 3.23 9.39 -36.77
CA ASN A 35 2.55 10.58 -37.31
C ASN A 35 1.63 11.26 -36.30
N GLN A 36 1.89 12.56 -36.13
CA GLN A 36 1.06 13.53 -35.44
C GLN A 36 -0.12 13.92 -36.31
N THR A 37 -1.29 14.15 -35.71
CA THR A 37 -2.30 15.04 -36.28
C THR A 37 -2.76 16.03 -35.21
N LYS A 38 -2.57 17.32 -35.55
CA LYS A 38 -3.13 18.50 -34.90
C LYS A 38 -4.57 18.70 -35.40
N GLN A 39 -5.46 19.26 -34.57
CA GLN A 39 -5.98 20.64 -34.68
C GLN A 39 -7.33 20.85 -33.94
N ASN A 40 -7.23 21.70 -32.91
CA ASN A 40 -8.01 22.90 -32.57
C ASN A 40 -9.52 22.93 -32.26
N PRO A 41 -9.93 23.92 -31.42
CA PRO A 41 -11.20 23.97 -30.70
C PRO A 41 -12.13 25.10 -31.18
N THR A 42 -13.39 25.08 -30.76
CA THR A 42 -14.30 26.22 -30.86
C THR A 42 -15.02 26.50 -29.54
N SER A 43 -15.12 27.80 -29.26
CA SER A 43 -15.62 28.50 -28.10
C SER A 43 -17.12 28.82 -28.16
N CYS A 44 -17.74 29.01 -26.99
CA CYS A 44 -18.81 29.97 -26.62
C CYS A 44 -19.68 29.34 -25.51
N SER A 45 -20.23 30.02 -24.50
CA SER A 45 -20.28 31.43 -24.12
C SER A 45 -20.88 31.50 -22.71
N LEU A 46 -20.48 32.52 -21.95
CA LEU A 46 -20.99 32.93 -20.64
C LEU A 46 -22.51 33.18 -20.59
N LEU A 47 -23.14 32.80 -19.47
CA LEU A 47 -24.30 33.51 -18.92
C LEU A 47 -24.11 33.69 -17.40
N LYS A 48 -23.96 34.96 -17.00
CA LYS A 48 -24.04 35.45 -15.62
C LYS A 48 -25.50 35.66 -15.25
N VAL A 49 -25.88 35.27 -14.03
CA VAL A 49 -27.06 35.83 -13.35
C VAL A 49 -26.60 36.41 -12.01
N LYS A 50 -26.80 37.72 -11.85
CA LYS A 50 -26.69 38.46 -10.59
C LYS A 50 -28.04 38.38 -9.87
N ASN A 51 -28.03 38.30 -8.54
CA ASN A 51 -29.11 38.86 -7.71
C ASN A 51 -28.51 39.48 -6.43
N HIS A 52 -29.02 40.67 -6.10
CA HIS A 52 -28.62 41.57 -5.03
C HIS A 52 -29.58 41.47 -3.83
N LEU A 53 -29.02 41.48 -2.60
CA LEU A 53 -29.45 42.16 -1.34
C LEU A 53 -30.88 41.93 -0.76
N PRO A 54 -31.19 42.26 0.53
CA PRO A 54 -30.45 43.13 1.46
C PRO A 54 -30.22 42.64 2.91
N VAL A 55 -29.40 43.46 3.56
CA VAL A 55 -29.00 43.59 4.97
C VAL A 55 -30.18 43.92 5.91
N PHE A 56 -30.16 43.38 7.12
CA PHE A 56 -30.75 44.03 8.31
C PHE A 56 -29.76 44.01 9.46
N ARG A 57 -29.45 45.21 9.97
CA ARG A 57 -28.74 45.46 11.24
C ARG A 57 -29.76 45.44 12.38
N SER A 58 -29.39 44.92 13.53
CA SER A 58 -29.97 45.33 14.81
C SER A 58 -28.87 45.49 15.86
N PHE A 59 -28.92 46.63 16.53
CA PHE A 59 -28.08 47.06 17.66
C PHE A 59 -28.72 46.58 18.97
N CYS A 60 -27.90 46.22 19.97
CA CYS A 60 -28.10 46.62 21.38
C CYS A 60 -26.79 46.47 22.20
N SER A 61 -26.44 47.55 22.90
CA SER A 61 -25.52 47.66 24.06
C SER A 61 -26.10 46.90 25.27
N SER A 62 -25.45 46.59 26.40
CA SER A 62 -24.21 47.00 27.08
C SER A 62 -23.96 46.00 28.24
N HIS A 63 -22.71 45.80 28.69
CA HIS A 63 -22.22 46.17 30.03
C HIS A 63 -20.87 45.52 30.39
N LEU A 64 -20.07 46.34 31.08
CA LEU A 64 -18.74 46.14 31.64
C LEU A 64 -18.67 45.03 32.72
N GLY A 65 -17.58 44.27 32.69
CA GLY A 65 -17.04 43.56 33.84
C GLY A 65 -15.54 43.30 33.63
N LYS A 66 -14.70 44.15 34.23
CA LYS A 66 -13.23 44.07 34.15
C LYS A 66 -12.72 42.89 35.02
N ALA A 67 -11.84 42.07 34.46
CA ALA A 67 -10.91 41.25 35.24
C ALA A 67 -9.48 41.62 34.83
N SER A 68 -8.69 42.07 35.80
CA SER A 68 -7.31 42.52 35.62
C SER A 68 -6.38 41.32 35.46
N ILE A 69 -5.69 41.23 34.30
CA ILE A 69 -4.60 40.27 34.09
C ILE A 69 -3.28 41.02 34.27
N LEU A 70 -2.45 40.52 35.19
CA LEU A 70 -1.13 41.06 35.51
C LEU A 70 -0.12 40.49 34.50
N VAL A 71 0.35 41.33 33.59
CA VAL A 71 1.33 40.98 32.55
C VAL A 71 2.74 41.29 33.06
N VAL A 72 3.55 40.25 33.26
CA VAL A 72 5.01 40.39 33.45
C VAL A 72 5.67 40.38 32.08
N LYS A 73 6.42 41.44 31.78
CA LYS A 73 7.10 41.66 30.50
C LYS A 73 8.58 41.27 30.65
N SER A 74 9.03 40.24 29.96
CA SER A 74 10.46 40.03 29.68
C SER A 74 10.76 40.39 28.23
N GLN A 75 11.76 41.25 28.02
CA GLN A 75 12.13 41.81 26.73
C GLN A 75 12.76 40.78 25.77
N ALA A 76 12.47 40.98 24.49
CA ALA A 76 12.85 40.16 23.36
C ALA A 76 14.31 40.35 22.91
N ALA A 77 14.93 39.26 22.48
CA ALA A 77 15.97 39.29 21.45
C ALA A 77 15.31 38.91 20.11
N LYS A 78 15.53 39.74 19.09
CA LYS A 78 14.99 39.56 17.74
C LYS A 78 15.73 38.44 17.00
N ALA A 79 14.98 37.54 16.39
CA ALA A 79 15.39 36.80 15.20
C ALA A 79 14.24 36.88 14.19
N GLU A 80 14.53 37.36 12.99
CA GLU A 80 13.63 37.35 11.84
C GLU A 80 13.54 35.90 11.34
N GLY A 81 12.34 35.35 11.31
CA GLY A 81 12.05 33.97 10.92
C GLY A 81 10.59 33.85 10.53
N GLU A 82 10.29 32.88 9.66
CA GLU A 82 9.02 32.56 9.02
C GLU A 82 7.78 32.80 9.91
N LYS A 83 6.63 33.18 9.30
CA LYS A 83 5.36 33.30 10.04
C LYS A 83 4.93 31.91 10.54
N GLU A 84 5.45 31.50 11.69
CA GLU A 84 4.92 30.39 12.48
C GLU A 84 3.49 30.80 12.86
N GLU A 85 2.47 30.14 12.28
CA GLU A 85 1.11 30.26 12.79
C GLU A 85 1.15 29.73 14.23
N GLN A 86 1.09 30.65 15.20
CA GLN A 86 1.14 30.31 16.62
C GLN A 86 -0.16 29.60 17.00
N TYR A 87 -0.12 28.28 17.00
CA TYR A 87 -1.25 27.47 17.45
C TYR A 87 -1.30 27.42 18.97
N GLU A 88 -2.49 27.59 19.55
CA GLU A 88 -2.70 27.47 20.99
C GLU A 88 -2.80 26.00 21.39
N GLU A 89 -2.01 25.59 22.37
CA GLU A 89 -2.09 24.24 22.97
C GLU A 89 -2.93 24.28 24.24
N TYR A 90 -3.76 23.25 24.44
CA TYR A 90 -4.55 23.11 25.66
C TYR A 90 -4.56 21.66 26.13
N GLU A 91 -4.56 21.48 27.44
CA GLU A 91 -4.67 20.17 28.09
C GLU A 91 -6.07 19.98 28.63
N VAL A 92 -6.58 18.76 28.50
CA VAL A 92 -7.95 18.43 28.90
C VAL A 92 -8.01 17.02 29.46
N GLU A 93 -8.78 16.88 30.54
CA GLU A 93 -9.14 15.60 31.13
C GLU A 93 -10.63 15.34 30.85
N ILE A 94 -10.93 14.25 30.15
CA ILE A 94 -12.29 13.89 29.76
C ILE A 94 -12.68 12.50 30.23
N VAL A 95 -13.94 12.30 30.57
CA VAL A 95 -14.49 11.00 30.99
C VAL A 95 -15.43 10.43 29.94
N GLN A 96 -15.53 9.10 29.87
CA GLN A 96 -16.49 8.44 28.97
C GLN A 96 -17.94 8.73 29.43
N PRO A 97 -18.89 8.95 28.51
CA PRO A 97 -18.72 9.02 27.05
C PRO A 97 -18.13 10.38 26.60
N TYR A 98 -17.00 10.35 25.90
CA TYR A 98 -16.25 11.55 25.50
C TYR A 98 -17.04 12.48 24.58
N GLY A 99 -17.86 11.91 23.68
CA GLY A 99 -18.60 12.69 22.68
C GLY A 99 -17.74 13.26 21.56
N LEU A 100 -16.57 12.67 21.28
CA LEU A 100 -15.67 13.06 20.20
C LEU A 100 -15.62 11.98 19.11
N LYS A 101 -15.71 12.40 17.85
CA LYS A 101 -15.34 11.59 16.69
C LYS A 101 -14.02 12.09 16.15
N PHE A 102 -13.15 11.16 15.77
CA PHE A 102 -11.81 11.47 15.27
C PHE A 102 -11.61 10.97 13.84
N THR A 103 -10.89 11.75 13.04
CA THR A 103 -10.46 11.40 11.68
C THR A 103 -8.95 11.41 11.54
N LYS A 104 -8.43 10.65 10.56
CA LYS A 104 -7.01 10.59 10.22
C LYS A 104 -6.68 11.75 9.29
N GLY A 105 -5.75 12.61 9.70
CA GLY A 105 -5.20 13.66 8.85
C GLY A 105 -4.26 13.11 7.79
N ARG A 106 -3.96 13.93 6.76
CA ARG A 106 -3.02 13.55 5.68
C ARG A 106 -1.59 13.35 6.18
N ASP A 107 -1.22 14.09 7.23
CA ASP A 107 0.04 13.95 7.98
C ASP A 107 0.09 12.68 8.87
N GLY A 108 -0.97 11.87 8.87
CA GLY A 108 -1.11 10.70 9.73
C GLY A 108 -1.55 11.01 11.15
N GLY A 109 -1.77 12.29 11.49
CA GLY A 109 -2.21 12.74 12.81
C GLY A 109 -3.69 12.45 13.09
N THR A 110 -4.11 12.70 14.34
CA THR A 110 -5.49 12.51 14.79
C THR A 110 -6.18 13.86 15.00
N TYR A 111 -7.33 14.05 14.36
CA TYR A 111 -8.08 15.31 14.38
C TYR A 111 -9.53 15.10 14.80
N ILE A 112 -10.15 16.10 15.41
CA ILE A 112 -11.58 16.07 15.73
C ILE A 112 -12.40 16.23 14.45
N ASP A 113 -13.19 15.22 14.12
CA ASP A 113 -14.11 15.18 12.98
C ASP A 113 -15.47 15.78 13.34
N ALA A 114 -16.02 15.39 14.49
CA ALA A 114 -17.30 15.88 14.96
C ALA A 114 -17.42 15.78 16.49
N ILE A 115 -18.24 16.67 17.05
CA ILE A 115 -18.58 16.69 18.48
C ILE A 115 -20.03 16.27 18.61
N ALA A 116 -20.30 15.27 19.45
CA ALA A 116 -21.64 14.72 19.64
C ALA A 116 -22.43 15.57 20.65
N PRO A 117 -23.66 16.02 20.30
CA PRO A 117 -24.47 16.84 21.18
C PRO A 117 -24.81 16.10 22.47
N GLY A 118 -24.68 16.77 23.62
CA GLY A 118 -24.91 16.20 24.94
C GLY A 118 -23.78 15.33 25.51
N GLY A 119 -22.70 15.11 24.76
CA GLY A 119 -21.47 14.43 25.23
C GLY A 119 -20.62 15.31 26.15
N PHE A 120 -19.58 14.74 26.76
CA PHE A 120 -18.68 15.51 27.63
C PHE A 120 -18.03 16.69 26.89
N ALA A 121 -17.53 16.46 25.68
CA ALA A 121 -16.88 17.49 24.86
C ALA A 121 -17.81 18.64 24.44
N ASP A 122 -19.10 18.36 24.25
CA ASP A 122 -20.10 19.38 23.93
C ASP A 122 -20.43 20.25 25.15
N LYS A 123 -20.56 19.61 26.33
CA LYS A 123 -20.85 20.30 27.60
C LYS A 123 -19.73 21.24 28.04
N THR A 124 -18.47 20.88 27.80
CA THR A 124 -17.34 21.73 28.20
C THR A 124 -17.12 22.90 27.26
N GLY A 125 -17.56 22.81 25.99
CA GLY A 125 -17.30 23.85 24.98
C GLY A 125 -15.82 24.07 24.67
N MET A 126 -14.92 23.22 25.19
CA MET A 126 -13.48 23.38 25.07
C MET A 126 -12.95 22.90 23.71
N PHE A 127 -13.70 22.07 23.00
CA PHE A 127 -13.27 21.45 21.76
C PHE A 127 -13.82 22.17 20.54
N SER A 128 -13.05 22.17 19.46
CA SER A 128 -13.49 22.68 18.17
C SER A 128 -13.24 21.64 17.09
N VAL A 129 -14.12 21.54 16.11
CA VAL A 129 -13.93 20.64 14.96
C VAL A 129 -12.64 21.05 14.24
N GLY A 130 -11.81 20.06 13.93
CA GLY A 130 -10.49 20.24 13.33
C GLY A 130 -9.33 20.33 14.33
N ASP A 131 -9.56 20.42 15.65
CA ASP A 131 -8.47 20.43 16.64
C ASP A 131 -7.62 19.13 16.54
N LYS A 132 -6.30 19.26 16.72
CA LYS A 132 -5.34 18.17 16.57
C LYS A 132 -4.97 17.59 17.93
N VAL A 133 -4.87 16.28 18.02
CA VAL A 133 -4.32 15.59 19.20
C VAL A 133 -2.80 15.59 19.12
N LEU A 134 -2.13 16.21 20.10
CA LEU A 134 -0.67 16.24 20.21
C LEU A 134 -0.12 15.15 21.12
N ALA A 135 -0.86 14.81 22.18
CA ALA A 135 -0.47 13.78 23.12
C ALA A 135 -1.68 13.13 23.76
N THR A 136 -1.58 11.84 24.06
CA THR A 136 -2.60 11.08 24.78
C THR A 136 -1.97 10.32 25.91
N SER A 137 -2.71 10.21 26.99
CA SER A 137 -2.33 9.38 28.12
C SER A 137 -2.39 7.88 27.78
N ALA A 138 -1.53 7.08 28.43
CA ALA A 138 -1.37 5.65 28.16
C ALA A 138 -2.65 4.82 28.41
N VAL A 139 -2.71 3.54 28.04
CA VAL A 139 -3.90 2.72 28.38
C VAL A 139 -4.00 2.50 29.90
N PHE A 140 -2.85 2.39 30.58
CA PHE A 140 -2.74 2.24 32.02
C PHE A 140 -1.82 3.34 32.57
N GLY A 141 -2.29 4.09 33.57
CA GLY A 141 -1.54 5.19 34.19
C GLY A 141 -1.88 6.58 33.66
N GLU A 142 -1.28 7.59 34.29
CA GLU A 142 -1.55 9.02 34.02
C GLU A 142 -0.51 9.66 33.09
N GLU A 143 0.52 8.90 32.69
CA GLU A 143 1.59 9.38 31.81
C GLU A 143 1.05 9.76 30.43
N ILE A 144 1.42 10.95 29.96
CA ILE A 144 1.05 11.49 28.65
C ILE A 144 2.20 11.27 27.67
N TRP A 145 1.90 10.60 26.55
CA TRP A 145 2.85 10.33 25.48
C TRP A 145 2.44 11.07 24.20
N PRO A 146 3.40 11.53 23.37
CA PRO A 146 3.09 12.13 22.08
C PRO A 146 2.15 11.26 21.25
N ALA A 147 1.14 11.87 20.65
CA ALA A 147 0.16 11.20 19.83
C ALA A 147 0.86 10.69 18.58
N ALA A 148 1.00 9.36 18.50
CA ALA A 148 1.57 8.69 17.34
C ALA A 148 0.57 8.71 16.16
N GLU A 149 0.91 8.01 15.08
CA GLU A 149 0.02 7.80 13.93
C GLU A 149 -1.41 7.42 14.38
N TYR A 150 -2.42 7.96 13.70
CA TYR A 150 -3.85 7.84 14.02
C TYR A 150 -4.30 6.50 14.61
N GLY A 151 -3.84 5.38 14.05
CA GLY A 151 -4.21 4.05 14.53
C GLY A 151 -3.79 3.78 15.99
N ARG A 152 -2.58 4.20 16.37
CA ARG A 152 -2.05 4.02 17.74
C ARG A 152 -2.78 4.91 18.73
N THR A 153 -2.99 6.18 18.36
CA THR A 153 -3.74 7.15 19.17
C THR A 153 -5.20 6.72 19.37
N MET A 154 -5.86 6.20 18.33
CA MET A 154 -7.22 5.68 18.47
C MET A 154 -7.28 4.41 19.30
N TYR A 155 -6.26 3.55 19.24
CA TYR A 155 -6.18 2.37 20.08
C TYR A 155 -6.13 2.75 21.57
N THR A 156 -5.27 3.70 21.95
CA THR A 156 -5.16 4.14 23.35
C THR A 156 -6.46 4.75 23.86
N ILE A 157 -7.07 5.66 23.08
CA ILE A 157 -8.34 6.31 23.41
C ILE A 157 -9.47 5.29 23.62
N ARG A 158 -9.56 4.27 22.77
CA ARG A 158 -10.63 3.25 22.83
C ARG A 158 -10.46 2.26 23.97
N GLN A 159 -9.22 1.90 24.31
CA GLN A 159 -8.93 0.91 25.35
C GLN A 159 -8.75 1.53 26.74
N ARG A 160 -8.69 2.87 26.84
CA ARG A 160 -8.53 3.60 28.10
C ARG A 160 -9.69 3.29 29.06
N ILE A 161 -9.33 2.85 30.27
CA ILE A 161 -10.25 2.68 31.40
C ILE A 161 -9.97 3.83 32.38
N GLY A 162 -10.96 4.70 32.61
CA GLY A 162 -10.81 5.88 33.47
C GLY A 162 -10.76 7.20 32.69
N PRO A 163 -10.39 8.33 33.36
CA PRO A 163 -10.29 9.62 32.71
C PRO A 163 -9.18 9.63 31.66
N LEU A 164 -9.40 10.27 30.53
CA LEU A 164 -8.47 10.40 29.42
C LEU A 164 -7.87 11.80 29.44
N LEU A 165 -6.57 11.90 29.72
CA LEU A 165 -5.81 13.14 29.58
C LEU A 165 -5.30 13.25 28.15
N MET A 166 -5.52 14.40 27.52
CA MET A 166 -5.07 14.71 26.18
C MET A 166 -4.46 16.10 26.15
N LYS A 167 -3.38 16.24 25.38
CA LYS A 167 -2.85 17.54 24.96
C LYS A 167 -3.31 17.79 23.53
N MET A 168 -3.95 18.91 23.31
CA MET A 168 -4.62 19.28 22.07
C MET A 168 -4.02 20.56 21.52
N GLN A 169 -4.15 20.76 20.21
CA GLN A 169 -3.80 21.99 19.51
C GLN A 169 -5.06 22.57 18.87
N LYS A 170 -5.34 23.85 19.14
CA LYS A 170 -6.44 24.60 18.51
C LYS A 170 -6.14 24.82 17.04
N ARG A 171 -7.11 24.47 16.19
CA ARG A 171 -6.95 24.57 14.72
C ARG A 171 -8.00 25.43 14.05
N TYR A 172 -8.98 25.93 14.79
CA TYR A 172 -10.00 26.88 14.30
C TYR A 172 -10.69 26.42 13.00
N GLY A 173 -10.95 25.12 12.86
CA GLY A 173 -11.57 24.54 11.65
C GLY A 173 -10.63 24.36 10.45
N LYS A 174 -9.36 24.79 10.53
CA LYS A 174 -8.34 24.50 9.52
C LYS A 174 -7.76 23.10 9.75
N VAL A 175 -8.40 22.08 9.18
CA VAL A 175 -7.74 20.78 9.02
C VAL A 175 -6.59 21.00 8.05
N GLU A 176 -5.35 20.70 8.46
CA GLU A 176 -4.25 20.69 7.49
C GLU A 176 -4.53 19.60 6.47
N GLU A 177 -4.94 20.05 5.30
CA GLU A 177 -4.76 19.34 4.04
C GLU A 177 -3.27 19.31 3.63
N ALA A 178 -2.35 19.76 4.51
CA ALA A 178 -0.92 19.78 4.28
C ALA A 178 -0.37 18.35 4.22
N GLY A 179 -0.22 17.90 2.98
CA GLY A 179 0.44 16.69 2.56
C GLY A 179 0.44 16.70 1.04
N GLU A 180 1.55 16.28 0.43
CA GLU A 180 1.55 16.05 -1.02
C GLU A 180 0.47 15.00 -1.32
N LEU A 181 -0.44 15.32 -2.24
CA LEU A 181 -1.41 14.33 -2.71
C LEU A 181 -0.64 13.12 -3.23
N THR A 182 -1.03 11.93 -2.79
CA THR A 182 -0.43 10.71 -3.35
C THR A 182 -0.74 10.66 -4.85
N GLU A 183 0.13 10.05 -5.64
CA GLU A 183 -0.10 9.86 -7.09
C GLU A 183 -1.51 9.28 -7.36
N LYS A 184 -1.97 8.37 -6.49
CA LYS A 184 -3.30 7.73 -6.57
C LYS A 184 -4.45 8.71 -6.34
N GLU A 185 -4.30 9.67 -5.43
CA GLU A 185 -5.32 10.68 -5.14
C GLU A 185 -5.39 11.74 -6.23
N ILE A 186 -4.23 12.16 -6.77
CA ILE A 186 -4.17 13.06 -7.93
C ILE A 186 -4.91 12.40 -9.11
N ILE A 187 -4.58 11.14 -9.42
CA ILE A 187 -5.23 10.39 -10.51
C ILE A 187 -6.74 10.24 -10.25
N ARG A 188 -7.16 9.98 -9.02
CA ARG A 188 -8.58 9.82 -8.66
C ARG A 188 -9.33 11.15 -8.79
N ALA A 189 -8.78 12.24 -8.26
CA ALA A 189 -9.38 13.57 -8.33
C ALA A 189 -9.54 14.02 -9.79
N GLU A 190 -8.52 13.82 -10.62
CA GLU A 190 -8.57 14.17 -12.04
C GLU A 190 -9.54 13.31 -12.85
N ARG A 191 -9.60 11.99 -12.60
CA ARG A 191 -10.64 11.13 -13.22
C ARG A 191 -12.05 11.62 -12.85
N ASN A 192 -12.27 11.95 -11.59
CA ASN A 192 -13.56 12.46 -11.12
C ASN A 192 -13.89 13.83 -11.75
N ALA A 193 -12.87 14.65 -12.01
CA ALA A 193 -13.01 15.96 -12.66
C ALA A 193 -13.23 15.87 -14.18
N GLY A 194 -13.06 14.69 -14.80
CA GLY A 194 -13.26 14.48 -16.24
C GLY A 194 -12.19 15.11 -17.14
N PHE A 195 -11.07 15.59 -16.59
CA PHE A 195 -9.96 16.19 -17.32
C PHE A 195 -8.63 15.54 -16.89
N ILE A 196 -7.79 15.18 -17.87
CA ILE A 196 -6.43 14.65 -17.62
C ILE A 196 -5.47 15.83 -17.67
N SER A 197 -4.88 16.19 -16.54
CA SER A 197 -3.90 17.26 -16.46
C SER A 197 -2.51 16.80 -16.94
N ASP A 198 -1.63 17.77 -17.20
CA ASP A 198 -0.23 17.51 -17.50
C ASP A 198 0.48 16.79 -16.35
N ARG A 199 0.03 16.98 -15.10
CA ARG A 199 0.59 16.31 -13.91
C ARG A 199 0.32 14.81 -13.90
N VAL A 200 -0.89 14.36 -14.24
CA VAL A 200 -1.16 12.90 -14.36
C VAL A 200 -0.36 12.29 -15.50
N ARG A 201 -0.19 13.02 -16.61
CA ARG A 201 0.66 12.55 -17.72
C ARG A 201 2.12 12.39 -17.26
N GLU A 202 2.64 13.33 -16.50
CA GLU A 202 3.99 13.26 -15.92
C GLU A 202 4.15 12.08 -14.94
N ILE A 203 3.16 11.87 -14.06
CA ILE A 203 3.12 10.73 -13.15
C ILE A 203 3.13 9.40 -13.94
N GLN A 204 2.33 9.31 -14.99
CA GLN A 204 2.28 8.11 -15.84
C GLN A 204 3.62 7.86 -16.56
N LEU A 205 4.25 8.91 -17.11
CA LEU A 205 5.55 8.81 -17.76
C LEU A 205 6.64 8.38 -16.78
N THR A 206 6.66 8.95 -15.57
CA THR A 206 7.61 8.60 -14.51
C THR A 206 7.41 7.17 -14.03
N ASN A 207 6.16 6.75 -13.82
CA ASN A 207 5.82 5.37 -13.44
C ASN A 207 6.19 4.36 -14.53
N ALA A 208 5.94 4.69 -15.80
CA ALA A 208 6.34 3.87 -16.93
C ALA A 208 7.87 3.75 -17.02
N ARG A 209 8.58 4.86 -16.85
CA ARG A 209 10.06 4.87 -16.80
C ARG A 209 10.59 4.01 -15.67
N ARG A 210 10.10 4.21 -14.44
CA ARG A 210 10.50 3.44 -13.26
C ARG A 210 10.27 1.93 -13.45
N LYS A 211 9.11 1.54 -14.01
CA LYS A 211 8.83 0.13 -14.35
C LYS A 211 9.79 -0.41 -15.40
N LYS A 212 10.13 0.39 -16.41
CA LYS A 212 11.09 0.02 -17.46
C LYS A 212 12.49 -0.17 -16.88
N GLU A 213 12.97 0.77 -16.08
CA GLU A 213 14.29 0.71 -15.41
C GLU A 213 14.38 -0.50 -14.48
N GLN A 214 13.34 -0.78 -13.68
CA GLN A 214 13.28 -1.97 -12.84
C GLN A 214 13.36 -3.26 -13.67
N LYS A 215 12.66 -3.32 -14.80
CA LYS A 215 12.73 -4.46 -15.71
C LYS A 215 14.13 -4.63 -16.31
N GLU A 216 14.71 -3.55 -16.81
CA GLU A 216 16.08 -3.55 -17.36
C GLU A 216 17.11 -3.99 -16.31
N GLN A 217 16.95 -3.57 -15.05
CA GLN A 217 17.80 -4.00 -13.95
C GLN A 217 17.63 -5.49 -13.64
N ARG A 218 16.40 -6.01 -13.58
CA ARG A 218 16.15 -7.45 -13.39
C ARG A 218 16.76 -8.29 -14.51
N GLU A 219 16.63 -7.86 -15.76
CA GLU A 219 17.23 -8.55 -16.91
C GLU A 219 18.77 -8.54 -16.83
N LYS A 220 19.35 -7.44 -16.33
CA LYS A 220 20.80 -7.35 -16.10
C LYS A 220 21.25 -8.30 -14.99
N ASP A 221 20.59 -8.29 -13.84
CA ASP A 221 20.91 -9.16 -12.71
C ASP A 221 20.74 -10.65 -13.10
N LEU A 222 19.67 -10.99 -13.81
CA LEU A 222 19.46 -12.36 -14.31
C LEU A 222 20.59 -12.79 -15.25
N ARG A 223 21.02 -11.91 -16.17
CA ARG A 223 22.13 -12.19 -17.09
C ARG A 223 23.46 -12.37 -16.34
N GLU A 224 23.73 -11.53 -15.35
CA GLU A 224 24.91 -11.62 -14.51
C GLU A 224 24.93 -12.92 -13.70
N GLY A 225 23.81 -13.26 -13.06
CA GLY A 225 23.65 -14.53 -12.31
C GLY A 225 23.89 -15.75 -13.20
N LEU A 226 23.34 -15.77 -14.42
CA LEU A 226 23.58 -16.85 -15.38
C LEU A 226 25.06 -16.97 -15.77
N GLN A 227 25.77 -15.85 -15.93
CA GLN A 227 27.20 -15.87 -16.24
C GLN A 227 28.03 -16.37 -15.05
N LEU A 228 27.69 -15.97 -13.83
CA LEU A 228 28.35 -16.43 -12.61
C LEU A 228 28.15 -17.93 -12.39
N SER A 229 26.92 -18.42 -12.58
CA SER A 229 26.60 -19.86 -12.49
C SER A 229 27.40 -20.68 -13.50
N LYS A 230 27.54 -20.21 -14.75
CA LYS A 230 28.37 -20.87 -15.77
C LYS A 230 29.85 -20.93 -15.39
N ASN A 231 30.32 -19.95 -14.62
CA ASN A 231 31.70 -19.89 -14.14
C ASN A 231 31.90 -20.68 -12.83
N GLY A 232 30.87 -21.38 -12.32
CA GLY A 232 30.92 -22.15 -11.09
C GLY A 232 30.87 -21.30 -9.80
N LYS A 233 30.60 -20.00 -9.91
CA LYS A 233 30.46 -19.07 -8.77
C LYS A 233 29.00 -19.04 -8.31
N TYR A 234 28.55 -20.13 -7.70
CA TYR A 234 27.13 -20.33 -7.41
C TYR A 234 26.60 -19.40 -6.32
N GLU A 235 27.39 -19.09 -5.30
CA GLU A 235 27.01 -18.16 -4.23
C GLU A 235 26.84 -16.72 -4.76
N GLU A 236 27.76 -16.26 -5.61
CA GLU A 236 27.64 -14.95 -6.30
C GLU A 236 26.44 -14.94 -7.26
N ALA A 237 26.15 -16.07 -7.91
CA ALA A 237 24.98 -16.20 -8.79
C ALA A 237 23.66 -16.12 -8.02
N LEU A 238 23.59 -16.77 -6.85
CA LEU A 238 22.42 -16.73 -5.96
C LEU A 238 22.08 -15.30 -5.56
N GLU A 239 23.08 -14.48 -5.18
CA GLU A 239 22.86 -13.07 -4.84
C GLU A 239 22.13 -12.31 -5.97
N LYS A 240 22.53 -12.56 -7.22
CA LYS A 240 21.93 -11.93 -8.40
C LYS A 240 20.52 -12.43 -8.68
N PHE A 241 20.26 -13.74 -8.56
CA PHE A 241 18.92 -14.27 -8.75
C PHE A 241 17.96 -13.83 -7.64
N GLU A 242 18.42 -13.76 -6.39
CA GLU A 242 17.63 -13.24 -5.27
C GLU A 242 17.31 -11.74 -5.43
N SER A 243 18.23 -10.95 -6.00
CA SER A 243 17.95 -9.55 -6.40
C SER A 243 16.77 -9.47 -7.38
N VAL A 244 16.71 -10.40 -8.35
CA VAL A 244 15.59 -10.49 -9.30
C VAL A 244 14.28 -10.84 -8.57
N LEU A 245 14.31 -11.82 -7.66
CA LEU A 245 13.12 -12.24 -6.90
C LEU A 245 12.62 -11.14 -5.94
N GLY A 246 13.52 -10.39 -5.32
CA GLY A 246 13.22 -9.28 -4.41
C GLY A 246 12.67 -8.03 -5.09
N SER A 247 12.83 -7.88 -6.41
CA SER A 247 12.46 -6.67 -7.17
C SER A 247 11.10 -6.78 -7.89
N ARG A 248 10.20 -7.59 -7.34
CA ARG A 248 8.82 -7.83 -7.84
C ARG A 248 8.79 -8.23 -9.31
N PRO A 249 9.37 -9.38 -9.66
CA PRO A 249 9.38 -9.89 -11.01
C PRO A 249 7.97 -10.24 -11.50
N THR A 250 7.81 -10.34 -12.82
CA THR A 250 6.65 -11.02 -13.41
C THR A 250 6.69 -12.52 -13.10
N GLY A 251 5.57 -13.24 -13.23
CA GLY A 251 5.53 -14.69 -12.98
C GLY A 251 6.61 -15.45 -13.76
N ASN A 252 6.76 -15.15 -15.06
CA ASN A 252 7.79 -15.75 -15.90
C ASN A 252 9.22 -15.43 -15.43
N GLU A 253 9.48 -14.18 -15.04
CA GLU A 253 10.80 -13.77 -14.52
C GLU A 253 11.10 -14.49 -13.20
N ALA A 254 10.10 -14.62 -12.33
CA ALA A 254 10.20 -15.35 -11.06
C ALA A 254 10.47 -16.83 -11.30
N ALA A 255 9.70 -17.48 -12.17
CA ALA A 255 9.85 -18.87 -12.56
C ALA A 255 11.27 -19.17 -13.06
N VAL A 256 11.81 -18.33 -13.95
CA VAL A 256 13.16 -18.49 -14.48
C VAL A 256 14.22 -18.24 -13.40
N ALA A 257 14.07 -17.21 -12.57
CA ALA A 257 15.02 -16.91 -11.50
C ALA A 257 15.04 -18.04 -10.45
N SER A 258 13.89 -18.47 -9.93
CA SER A 258 13.76 -19.55 -8.96
C SER A 258 14.29 -20.89 -9.50
N TYR A 259 14.07 -21.19 -10.79
CA TYR A 259 14.67 -22.37 -11.41
C TYR A 259 16.21 -22.33 -11.36
N ASN A 260 16.81 -21.18 -11.68
CA ASN A 260 18.27 -21.03 -11.63
C ASN A 260 18.80 -21.02 -10.19
N VAL A 261 18.04 -20.52 -9.22
CA VAL A 261 18.33 -20.65 -7.78
C VAL A 261 18.37 -22.12 -7.38
N ALA A 262 17.38 -22.92 -7.81
CA ALA A 262 17.37 -24.36 -7.57
C ALA A 262 18.60 -25.07 -8.17
N CYS A 263 19.00 -24.70 -9.39
CA CYS A 263 20.23 -25.20 -10.00
C CYS A 263 21.47 -24.86 -9.16
N CYS A 264 21.59 -23.63 -8.67
CA CYS A 264 22.72 -23.22 -7.84
C CYS A 264 22.75 -23.99 -6.51
N TYR A 265 21.63 -24.09 -5.80
CA TYR A 265 21.55 -24.86 -4.55
C TYR A 265 21.83 -26.35 -4.75
N SER A 266 21.39 -26.91 -5.87
CA SER A 266 21.75 -28.28 -6.26
C SER A 266 23.27 -28.45 -6.37
N LYS A 267 23.96 -27.54 -7.07
CA LYS A 267 25.44 -27.58 -7.21
C LYS A 267 26.17 -27.40 -5.88
N LEU A 268 25.59 -26.63 -4.96
CA LEU A 268 26.08 -26.44 -3.59
C LEU A 268 25.69 -27.59 -2.63
N ASN A 269 24.99 -28.60 -3.14
CA ASN A 269 24.49 -29.75 -2.37
C ASN A 269 23.55 -29.37 -1.20
N GLN A 270 22.84 -28.24 -1.35
CA GLN A 270 21.85 -27.76 -0.39
C GLN A 270 20.46 -28.22 -0.82
N LEU A 271 20.18 -29.51 -0.59
CA LEU A 271 19.01 -30.19 -1.16
C LEU A 271 17.68 -29.55 -0.77
N GLN A 272 17.49 -29.22 0.50
CA GLN A 272 16.22 -28.66 0.99
C GLN A 272 15.92 -27.30 0.37
N ALA A 273 16.92 -26.40 0.33
CA ALA A 273 16.78 -25.08 -0.26
C ALA A 273 16.54 -25.17 -1.78
N GLY A 274 17.25 -26.08 -2.46
CA GLY A 274 17.07 -26.29 -3.89
C GLY A 274 15.69 -26.85 -4.26
N LEU A 275 15.15 -27.78 -3.46
CA LEU A 275 13.80 -28.30 -3.66
C LEU A 275 12.72 -27.23 -3.42
N SER A 276 12.88 -26.41 -2.38
CA SER A 276 11.99 -25.27 -2.13
C SER A 276 12.00 -24.29 -3.31
N ALA A 277 13.17 -23.91 -3.80
CA ALA A 277 13.29 -23.02 -4.95
C ALA A 277 12.74 -23.64 -6.25
N LEU A 278 12.86 -24.96 -6.41
CA LEU A 278 12.29 -25.67 -7.55
C LEU A 278 10.75 -25.68 -7.49
N GLU A 279 10.18 -25.88 -6.30
CA GLU A 279 8.74 -25.75 -6.07
C GLU A 279 8.26 -24.33 -6.39
N ASP A 280 8.96 -23.30 -5.89
CA ASP A 280 8.66 -21.89 -6.20
C ASP A 280 8.70 -21.61 -7.70
N ALA A 281 9.65 -22.21 -8.43
CA ALA A 281 9.75 -22.06 -9.87
C ALA A 281 8.51 -22.62 -10.59
N MET A 282 8.06 -23.81 -10.19
CA MET A 282 6.88 -24.46 -10.78
C MET A 282 5.59 -23.74 -10.40
N ASP A 283 5.44 -23.30 -9.15
CA ASP A 283 4.30 -22.49 -8.70
C ASP A 283 4.24 -21.13 -9.41
N ALA A 284 5.40 -20.56 -9.79
CA ALA A 284 5.49 -19.34 -10.59
C ALA A 284 5.21 -19.55 -12.10
N GLY A 285 5.03 -20.80 -12.54
CA GLY A 285 4.68 -21.16 -13.91
C GLY A 285 5.83 -21.72 -14.75
N PHE A 286 6.87 -22.30 -14.14
CA PHE A 286 7.90 -23.03 -14.88
C PHE A 286 7.38 -24.40 -15.36
N GLU A 287 7.13 -24.52 -16.67
CA GLU A 287 6.47 -25.70 -17.26
C GLU A 287 7.41 -26.70 -17.93
N ASP A 288 8.73 -26.43 -18.01
CA ASP A 288 9.69 -27.34 -18.65
C ASP A 288 10.08 -28.49 -17.70
N PHE A 289 9.09 -29.31 -17.33
CA PHE A 289 9.28 -30.45 -16.42
C PHE A 289 10.22 -31.52 -17.00
N LYS A 290 10.34 -31.59 -18.33
CA LYS A 290 11.33 -32.47 -18.98
C LYS A 290 12.75 -32.01 -18.63
N ARG A 291 12.99 -30.70 -18.69
CA ARG A 291 14.27 -30.12 -18.27
C ARG A 291 14.54 -30.38 -16.79
N ILE A 292 13.57 -30.17 -15.89
CA ILE A 292 13.75 -30.46 -14.45
C ILE A 292 14.30 -31.88 -14.21
N ARG A 293 13.78 -32.88 -14.94
CA ARG A 293 14.18 -34.29 -14.80
C ARG A 293 15.53 -34.63 -15.42
N THR A 294 16.02 -33.83 -16.36
CA THR A 294 17.21 -34.15 -17.18
C THR A 294 18.37 -33.18 -16.99
N ASP A 295 18.14 -32.00 -16.39
CA ASP A 295 19.16 -30.98 -16.22
C ASP A 295 20.32 -31.52 -15.35
N PRO A 296 21.58 -31.48 -15.84
CA PRO A 296 22.73 -31.91 -15.06
C PRO A 296 22.98 -31.02 -13.84
N ASP A 297 22.49 -29.79 -13.81
CA ASP A 297 22.65 -28.91 -12.66
C ASP A 297 21.75 -29.33 -11.50
N LEU A 298 20.60 -29.94 -11.79
CA LEU A 298 19.66 -30.50 -10.80
C LEU A 298 19.96 -31.95 -10.41
N ALA A 299 21.09 -32.51 -10.86
CA ALA A 299 21.43 -33.92 -10.60
C ALA A 299 21.45 -34.27 -9.10
N ASN A 300 21.96 -33.37 -8.26
CA ASN A 300 22.00 -33.61 -6.81
C ASN A 300 20.59 -33.57 -6.19
N LEU A 301 19.72 -32.65 -6.60
CA LEU A 301 18.33 -32.61 -6.10
C LEU A 301 17.56 -33.88 -6.45
N ARG A 302 17.80 -34.46 -7.63
CA ARG A 302 17.18 -35.73 -8.05
C ARG A 302 17.57 -36.92 -7.18
N THR A 303 18.62 -36.82 -6.38
CA THR A 303 18.98 -37.86 -5.41
C THR A 303 18.18 -37.79 -4.11
N SER A 304 17.50 -36.67 -3.84
CA SER A 304 16.68 -36.50 -2.65
C SER A 304 15.40 -37.34 -2.74
N ALA A 305 14.99 -37.92 -1.61
CA ALA A 305 13.74 -38.67 -1.50
C ALA A 305 12.50 -37.80 -1.78
N ASP A 306 12.61 -36.48 -1.57
CA ASP A 306 11.51 -35.54 -1.71
C ASP A 306 11.31 -35.03 -3.15
N PHE A 307 12.24 -35.33 -4.06
CA PHE A 307 12.14 -34.89 -5.45
C PHE A 307 10.96 -35.53 -6.19
N GLU A 308 10.79 -36.85 -6.08
CA GLU A 308 9.70 -37.56 -6.76
C GLU A 308 8.30 -37.16 -6.23
N PRO A 309 8.06 -37.05 -4.91
CA PRO A 309 6.82 -36.47 -4.38
C PRO A 309 6.54 -35.06 -4.91
N LEU A 310 7.56 -34.20 -4.98
CA LEU A 310 7.42 -32.86 -5.51
C LEU A 310 7.01 -32.89 -6.99
N MET A 311 7.67 -33.67 -7.83
CA MET A 311 7.32 -33.78 -9.25
C MET A 311 5.89 -34.32 -9.46
N LYS A 312 5.50 -35.33 -8.68
CA LYS A 312 4.17 -35.93 -8.76
C LYS A 312 3.05 -34.92 -8.48
N LYS A 313 3.26 -34.00 -7.52
CA LYS A 313 2.32 -32.91 -7.20
C LYS A 313 1.97 -32.08 -8.45
N PHE A 314 2.95 -31.80 -9.32
CA PHE A 314 2.77 -30.97 -10.51
C PHE A 314 2.40 -31.78 -11.77
N ASP A 315 2.80 -33.06 -11.85
CA ASP A 315 2.35 -33.94 -12.92
C ASP A 315 0.84 -34.22 -12.83
N GLU A 316 0.32 -34.48 -11.63
CA GLU A 316 -1.10 -34.76 -11.41
C GLU A 316 -1.99 -33.54 -11.69
N SER A 317 -1.54 -32.34 -11.31
CA SER A 317 -2.27 -31.10 -11.60
C SER A 317 -2.34 -30.83 -13.10
N PHE A 318 -1.22 -31.01 -13.81
CA PHE A 318 -1.16 -30.84 -15.27
C PHE A 318 -2.05 -31.83 -16.02
N ILE A 319 -2.03 -33.12 -15.62
CA ILE A 319 -2.90 -34.13 -16.24
C ILE A 319 -4.38 -33.82 -16.00
N ASN A 320 -4.75 -33.42 -14.78
CA ASN A 320 -6.14 -33.06 -14.46
C ASN A 320 -6.61 -31.83 -15.23
N GLU A 321 -5.82 -30.76 -15.30
CA GLU A 321 -6.19 -29.56 -16.06
C GLU A 321 -6.34 -29.86 -17.55
N ASN A 322 -5.40 -30.61 -18.13
CA ASN A 322 -5.48 -30.99 -19.54
C ASN A 322 -6.65 -31.92 -19.84
N ALA A 323 -6.93 -32.89 -18.98
CA ALA A 323 -8.10 -33.76 -19.11
C ALA A 323 -9.41 -32.96 -19.03
N ILE A 324 -9.52 -32.03 -18.06
CA ILE A 324 -10.68 -31.15 -17.91
C ILE A 324 -10.83 -30.24 -19.13
N ASN A 325 -9.74 -29.65 -19.63
CA ASN A 325 -9.76 -28.76 -20.79
C ASN A 325 -10.09 -29.52 -22.08
N ALA A 326 -9.58 -30.74 -22.26
CA ALA A 326 -9.92 -31.62 -23.37
C ALA A 326 -11.40 -32.00 -23.35
N ILE A 327 -11.95 -32.37 -22.19
CA ILE A 327 -13.40 -32.65 -22.02
C ILE A 327 -14.22 -31.39 -22.32
N LYS A 328 -13.85 -30.22 -21.79
CA LYS A 328 -14.55 -28.96 -22.08
C LYS A 328 -14.55 -28.61 -23.57
N SER A 329 -13.45 -28.86 -24.27
CA SER A 329 -13.32 -28.66 -25.72
C SER A 329 -14.17 -29.67 -26.51
N LEU A 330 -14.14 -30.95 -26.12
CA LEU A 330 -14.90 -32.02 -26.76
C LEU A 330 -16.42 -31.86 -26.57
N PHE A 331 -16.85 -31.36 -25.41
CA PHE A 331 -18.25 -31.10 -25.08
C PHE A 331 -18.63 -29.62 -25.23
N GLY A 332 -17.97 -28.90 -26.15
CA GLY A 332 -18.17 -27.47 -26.40
C GLY A 332 -19.62 -27.03 -26.25
N PHE A 333 -19.93 -26.43 -25.10
CA PHE A 333 -21.22 -25.80 -24.82
C PHE A 333 -21.31 -24.54 -25.68
N ASN A 334 -21.79 -24.74 -26.90
CA ASN A 334 -22.19 -23.70 -27.81
C ASN A 334 -23.47 -23.05 -27.23
N LYS A 335 -23.32 -22.13 -26.29
CA LYS A 335 -24.41 -21.23 -25.89
C LYS A 335 -24.39 -20.05 -26.88
N LYS A 336 -25.36 -20.11 -27.78
CA LYS A 336 -25.82 -19.01 -28.65
C LYS A 336 -26.10 -17.74 -27.86
#